data_AF-M1PM29-F1
#
_entry.id   AF-M1PM29-F1
#
_cell.length_a   1.000
_cell.length_b   1.000
_cell.length_c   1.000
_cell.angle_alpha   90.00
_cell.angle_beta   90.00
_cell.angle_gamma   90.00
#
_symmetry.space_group_name_H-M   'P 1'
#
loop_
_entity.id
_entity.type
_entity.pdbx_description
1 polymer ?
#
loop_
_entity_poly.entity_id
_entity_poly.type
_entity_poly.pdbx_seq_one_letter_code
_entity_poly.pdbx_strand_id
1 'polypeptide(L)'
;LGLIRIEIKPVQPKPLYSPTASEPRKLFWVRAQGYIGEGNMKLHCCVAAYVSDFAFLGTALLPYPDYRAHFLASLDHSMWFHSTFRSDEWMLYECES
;
A
#
# COMPACT_ATOMS: atom_id res chain seq x y z
N LEU A 1 -13.60 -17.87 -0.22
CA LEU A 1 -13.11 -16.66 -0.89
C LEU A 1 -11.85 -17.07 -1.64
N GLY A 2 -11.89 -17.18 -2.97
CA GLY A 2 -10.67 -17.44 -3.74
C GLY A 2 -9.63 -16.37 -3.44
N LEU A 3 -8.34 -16.72 -3.45
CA LEU A 3 -7.26 -15.80 -3.15
C LEU A 3 -7.29 -14.64 -4.16
N ILE A 4 -7.80 -13.47 -3.75
CA ILE A 4 -7.72 -12.25 -4.55
C ILE A 4 -6.26 -11.82 -4.55
N ARG A 5 -5.60 -11.96 -5.70
CA ARG A 5 -4.20 -11.55 -5.84
C ARG A 5 -4.13 -10.03 -6.03
N ILE A 6 -3.24 -9.37 -5.32
CA ILE A 6 -2.98 -7.94 -5.49
C ILE A 6 -1.79 -7.75 -6.43
N GLU A 7 -1.97 -6.92 -7.45
CA GLU A 7 -0.89 -6.43 -8.31
C GLU A 7 -0.38 -5.10 -7.74
N ILE A 8 0.92 -5.00 -7.50
CA ILE A 8 1.59 -3.80 -6.97
C ILE A 8 2.74 -3.44 -7.90
N LYS A 9 2.77 -2.19 -8.37
CA LYS A 9 3.80 -1.65 -9.25
C LYS A 9 4.35 -0.35 -8.66
N PRO A 10 5.60 -0.32 -8.17
CA PRO A 10 6.23 0.92 -7.74
C PRO A 10 6.29 1.92 -8.89
N VAL A 11 5.91 3.17 -8.65
CA VAL A 11 6.04 4.25 -9.64
C VAL A 11 7.52 4.55 -9.91
N GLN A 12 8.34 4.49 -8.86
CA GLN A 12 9.80 4.61 -8.94
C GLN A 12 10.42 3.35 -8.34
N PRO A 13 10.86 2.38 -9.17
CA PRO A 13 11.52 1.18 -8.68
C PRO A 13 12.84 1.56 -8.03
N LYS A 14 12.89 1.45 -6.69
CA LYS A 14 14.14 1.52 -5.92
C LYS A 14 14.53 0.11 -5.49
N PRO A 15 15.84 -0.19 -5.35
CA PRO A 15 16.26 -1.44 -4.75
C PRO A 15 15.69 -1.55 -3.33
N LEU A 16 15.36 -2.79 -2.90
CA LEU A 16 14.80 -3.06 -1.57
C LEU A 16 15.69 -2.51 -0.45
N TYR A 17 17.00 -2.46 -0.72
CA TYR A 17 17.99 -1.83 0.13
C TYR A 17 18.71 -0.73 -0.65
N SER A 18 18.63 0.49 -0.16
CA SER A 18 19.42 1.63 -0.63
C SER A 18 20.31 2.08 0.52
N PRO A 19 21.64 2.17 0.35
CA PRO A 19 22.52 2.74 1.37
C PRO A 19 22.35 4.26 1.49
N THR A 20 21.61 4.89 0.56
CA THR A 20 21.38 6.33 0.54
C THR A 20 20.02 6.65 1.14
N ALA A 21 19.99 7.61 2.07
CA ALA A 21 18.75 8.18 2.60
C ALA A 21 17.90 8.78 1.47
N SER A 22 16.58 8.68 1.61
CA SER A 22 15.66 9.33 0.67
C SER A 22 14.41 9.82 1.37
N GLU A 23 13.69 10.75 0.72
CA GLU A 23 12.40 11.23 1.20
C GLU A 23 11.51 10.05 1.61
N PRO A 24 10.82 10.14 2.77
CA PRO A 24 9.92 9.11 3.28
C PRO A 24 8.60 9.11 2.50
N ARG A 25 8.69 8.95 1.17
CA ARG A 25 7.57 8.97 0.25
C ARG A 25 7.67 7.83 -0.76
N LYS A 26 6.61 7.04 -0.89
CA LYS A 26 6.51 5.96 -1.89
C LYS A 26 5.17 6.02 -2.61
N LEU A 27 5.21 5.76 -3.91
CA LEU A 27 4.03 5.69 -4.75
C LEU A 27 3.97 4.33 -5.43
N PHE A 28 2.79 3.73 -5.42
CA PHE A 28 2.50 2.44 -6.04
C PHE A 28 1.22 2.53 -6.86
N TRP A 29 1.23 1.97 -8.05
CA TRP A 29 0.00 1.55 -8.70
C TRP A 29 -0.42 0.21 -8.12
N VAL A 30 -1.65 0.13 -7.62
CA VAL A 30 -2.21 -1.07 -6.99
C VAL A 30 -3.56 -1.44 -7.60
N ARG A 31 -3.83 -2.74 -7.69
CA ARG A 31 -5.10 -3.27 -8.18
C ARG A 31 -5.32 -4.72 -7.74
N ALA A 32 -6.54 -5.08 -7.35
CA ALA A 32 -6.93 -6.48 -7.21
C ALA A 32 -7.11 -7.15 -8.58
N GLN A 33 -6.50 -8.33 -8.74
CA GLN A 33 -6.65 -9.13 -9.94
C GLN A 33 -7.97 -9.90 -9.93
N GLY A 34 -8.65 -9.90 -11.07
CA GLY A 34 -9.97 -10.50 -11.24
C GLY A 34 -11.08 -9.45 -11.26
N TYR A 35 -12.33 -9.90 -11.34
CA TYR A 35 -13.52 -9.05 -11.34
C TYR A 35 -14.23 -9.18 -10.00
N ILE A 36 -14.36 -8.05 -9.28
CA ILE A 36 -15.09 -7.98 -8.00
C ILE A 36 -16.55 -7.54 -8.25
N GLY A 37 -16.74 -6.70 -9.27
CA GLY A 37 -18.04 -6.20 -9.70
C GLY A 37 -18.53 -4.97 -8.93
N GLU A 38 -19.15 -4.06 -9.66
CA GLU A 38 -19.52 -2.71 -9.20
C GLU A 38 -20.45 -2.71 -7.97
N GLY A 39 -21.32 -3.73 -7.86
CA GLY A 39 -22.26 -3.86 -6.75
C GLY A 39 -21.65 -4.32 -5.43
N ASN A 40 -20.37 -4.74 -5.40
CA ASN A 40 -19.74 -5.31 -4.22
C ASN A 40 -18.80 -4.33 -3.50
N MET A 41 -19.32 -3.14 -3.17
CA MET A 41 -18.55 -2.08 -2.52
C MET A 41 -17.91 -2.51 -1.19
N LYS A 42 -18.56 -3.42 -0.44
CA LYS A 42 -17.99 -3.96 0.80
C LYS A 42 -16.67 -4.70 0.54
N LEU A 43 -16.63 -5.53 -0.50
CA LEU A 43 -15.40 -6.23 -0.87
C LEU A 43 -14.34 -5.27 -1.42
N HIS A 44 -14.72 -4.24 -2.19
CA HIS A 44 -13.79 -3.19 -2.61
C HIS A 44 -13.15 -2.45 -1.42
N CYS A 45 -13.94 -2.09 -0.41
CA CYS A 45 -13.44 -1.50 0.83
C CYS A 45 -12.51 -2.45 1.60
N CYS A 46 -12.85 -3.75 1.70
CA CYS A 46 -11.98 -4.73 2.34
C CYS A 46 -10.63 -4.88 1.62
N VAL A 47 -10.63 -4.86 0.28
CA VAL A 47 -9.39 -4.91 -0.50
C VAL A 47 -8.57 -3.64 -0.29
N ALA A 48 -9.18 -2.46 -0.34
CA ALA A 48 -8.48 -1.21 -0.08
C ALA A 48 -7.89 -1.16 1.34
N ALA A 49 -8.65 -1.64 2.33
CA ALA A 49 -8.16 -1.74 3.71
C ALA A 49 -6.94 -2.65 3.82
N TYR A 50 -6.99 -3.82 3.21
CA TYR A 50 -5.86 -4.73 3.16
C TYR A 50 -4.63 -4.11 2.49
N VAL A 51 -4.80 -3.41 1.37
CA VAL A 51 -3.69 -2.77 0.62
C VAL A 51 -3.11 -1.57 1.37
N SER A 52 -3.93 -0.83 2.11
CA SER A 52 -3.52 0.43 2.75
C SER A 52 -2.47 0.26 3.85
N ASP A 53 -2.33 -0.92 4.45
CA ASP A 53 -1.32 -1.19 5.49
C ASP A 53 -0.02 -1.79 4.91
N PHE A 54 0.16 -1.76 3.59
CA PHE A 54 1.29 -2.42 2.92
C PHE A 54 2.63 -1.65 3.05
N ALA A 55 2.61 -0.31 3.02
CA ALA A 55 3.82 0.48 2.78
C ALA A 55 4.27 1.39 3.93
N PHE A 56 3.43 1.63 4.96
CA PHE A 56 3.67 2.63 6.00
C PHE A 56 5.03 2.49 6.70
N LEU A 57 5.24 1.37 7.41
CA LEU A 57 6.45 1.15 8.20
C LEU A 57 7.72 1.18 7.34
N GLY A 58 7.68 0.61 6.14
CA GLY A 58 8.81 0.61 5.22
C GLY A 58 9.10 1.98 4.59
N THR A 59 8.14 2.90 4.60
CA THR A 59 8.29 4.26 4.08
C THR A 59 8.91 5.19 5.14
N ALA A 60 8.46 5.07 6.40
CA ALA A 60 9.02 5.81 7.54
C ALA A 60 10.52 5.56 7.77
N LEU A 61 11.04 4.39 7.34
CA LEU A 61 12.45 4.03 7.49
C LEU A 61 13.37 4.56 6.38
N LEU A 62 12.83 5.11 5.28
CA LEU A 62 13.63 5.59 4.15
C LEU A 62 14.67 6.66 4.48
N PRO A 63 14.45 7.58 5.44
CA PRO A 63 15.47 8.56 5.83
C PRO A 63 16.64 7.96 6.61
N TYR A 64 16.53 6.72 7.10
CA TYR A 64 17.46 6.11 8.05
C TYR A 64 18.07 4.81 7.51
N PRO A 65 18.92 4.85 6.45
CA PRO A 65 19.42 3.65 5.76
C PRO A 65 20.31 2.76 6.65
N ASP A 66 20.95 3.32 7.66
CA ASP A 66 21.81 2.60 8.60
C ASP A 66 21.03 2.03 9.80
N TYR A 67 19.78 2.47 10.01
CA TYR A 67 18.96 1.95 11.08
C TYR A 67 18.45 0.55 10.74
N ARG A 68 18.46 -0.33 11.75
CA ARG A 68 17.95 -1.69 11.66
C ARG A 68 16.92 -1.88 12.75
N ALA A 69 15.66 -1.75 12.40
CA ALA A 69 14.57 -2.04 13.32
C ALA A 69 14.59 -3.54 13.66
N HIS A 70 14.72 -3.86 14.95
CA HIS A 70 14.64 -5.24 15.44
C HIS A 70 13.21 -5.77 15.40
N PHE A 71 12.24 -4.88 15.57
CA PHE A 71 10.81 -5.18 15.52
C PHE A 71 10.06 -3.94 15.04
N LEU A 72 9.04 -4.15 14.21
CA LEU A 72 8.13 -3.12 13.74
C LEU A 72 6.71 -3.63 13.94
N ALA A 73 5.83 -2.78 14.45
CA ALA A 73 4.42 -3.09 14.63
C ALA A 73 3.59 -1.85 14.31
N SER A 74 2.47 -2.07 13.62
CA SER A 74 1.40 -1.07 13.51
C SER A 74 0.71 -0.97 14.88
N LEU A 75 0.48 0.25 15.35
CA LEU A 75 -0.21 0.51 16.63
C LEU A 75 -1.69 0.80 16.42
N ASP A 76 -1.96 1.68 15.46
CA ASP A 76 -3.29 1.98 14.95
C ASP A 76 -3.26 2.02 13.42
N HIS A 77 -4.45 1.98 12.83
CA HIS A 77 -4.66 2.16 11.41
C HIS A 77 -6.06 2.71 11.22
N SER A 78 -6.19 3.85 10.53
CA SER A 78 -7.47 4.54 10.34
C SER A 78 -7.65 4.92 8.89
N MET A 79 -8.89 4.84 8.42
CA MET A 79 -9.24 5.04 7.03
C MET A 79 -10.59 5.72 6.90
N TRP A 80 -10.70 6.55 5.87
CA TRP A 80 -11.94 7.22 5.48
C TRP A 80 -12.18 6.99 3.99
N PHE A 81 -13.36 6.51 3.65
CA PHE A 81 -13.77 6.31 2.25
C PHE A 81 -14.61 7.51 1.81
N HIS A 82 -14.04 8.34 0.93
CA HIS A 82 -14.66 9.60 0.51
C HIS A 82 -15.60 9.47 -0.69
N SER A 83 -15.43 8.41 -1.49
CA SER A 83 -16.23 8.15 -2.68
C SER A 83 -16.40 6.65 -2.91
N THR A 84 -17.29 6.29 -3.82
CA THR A 84 -17.27 4.95 -4.41
C THR A 84 -16.01 4.79 -5.26
N PHE A 85 -15.46 3.59 -5.27
CA PHE A 85 -14.28 3.25 -6.06
C PHE A 85 -14.27 1.76 -6.36
N ARG A 86 -13.40 1.36 -7.28
CA ARG A 86 -13.22 -0.02 -7.68
C ARG A 86 -11.79 -0.46 -7.41
N SER A 87 -11.63 -1.33 -6.42
CA SER A 87 -10.32 -1.88 -6.08
C SER A 87 -9.78 -2.88 -7.12
N ASP A 88 -10.62 -3.33 -8.06
CA ASP A 88 -10.22 -4.12 -9.24
C ASP A 88 -9.86 -3.25 -10.46
N GLU A 89 -9.81 -1.93 -10.29
CA GLU A 89 -9.20 -0.96 -11.20
C GLU A 89 -7.91 -0.40 -10.61
N TRP A 90 -7.09 0.27 -11.44
CA TRP A 90 -5.84 0.86 -10.97
C TRP A 90 -6.11 2.02 -10.04
N MET A 91 -5.57 1.93 -8.82
CA MET A 91 -5.55 3.00 -7.84
C MET A 91 -4.09 3.42 -7.59
N LEU A 92 -3.87 4.71 -7.40
CA LEU A 92 -2.59 5.21 -6.92
C LEU A 92 -2.59 5.16 -5.38
N TYR A 93 -1.67 4.40 -4.81
CA TYR A 93 -1.37 4.43 -3.38
C TYR A 93 -0.12 5.27 -3.15
N GLU A 94 -0.32 6.42 -2.53
CA GLU A 94 0.74 7.31 -2.06
C GLU A 94 0.87 7.18 -0.54
N CYS A 95 2.10 7.00 -0.08
CA CYS A 95 2.45 6.86 1.33
C CYS A 95 3.56 7.85 1.66
N GLU A 96 3.40 8.58 2.78
CA GLU A 96 4.33 9.58 3.30
C GLU A 96 4.51 9.43 4.82
N SER A 97 5.63 9.90 5.37
CA SER A 97 5.93 9.98 6.81
C SER A 97 6.74 11.22 7.16
#